data_AF-A0A5C5RFB4-F1
#
_entry.id   AF-A0A5C5RFB4-F1
#
_cell.length_a   1.000
_cell.length_b   1.000
_cell.length_c   1.000
_cell.angle_alpha   90.00
_cell.angle_beta   90.00
_cell.angle_gamma   90.00
#
_symmetry.space_group_name_H-M   'P 1'
#
loop_
_entity.id
_entity.type
_entity.pdbx_description
1 polymer ?
#
loop_
_entity_poly.entity_id
_entity_poly.type
_entity_poly.pdbx_seq_one_letter_code
_entity_poly.pdbx_strand_id
1 'polypeptide(L)'
;MVYKHFEDSAALLRASLAREEARAIAQCYDAARRARTQGGQDDVALALYANLLDMFTDSPDLWRAILQLVDSATPAFRLAVDRGREQAAAIAENVLTTDTPDDGADHQLYARMIVAMVIESGRLLLTRPDTFTKDRLISGASRAIHAYQP
;
A
#
# COMPACT_ATOMS: atom_id res chain seq x y z
N MET A 1 -11.47 15.89 -37.97
CA MET A 1 -10.29 16.02 -37.09
C MET A 1 -10.57 15.71 -35.62
N VAL A 2 -11.81 15.80 -35.14
CA VAL A 2 -12.16 15.56 -33.73
C VAL A 2 -11.81 14.16 -33.21
N TYR A 3 -11.93 13.10 -34.04
CA TYR A 3 -11.64 11.72 -33.63
C TYR A 3 -10.16 11.45 -33.26
N LYS A 4 -9.21 12.09 -33.95
CA LYS A 4 -7.77 11.90 -33.70
C LYS A 4 -7.34 12.43 -32.34
N HIS A 5 -7.98 13.50 -31.85
CA HIS A 5 -7.71 14.07 -30.52
C HIS A 5 -8.23 13.20 -29.38
N PHE A 6 -9.34 12.47 -29.58
CA PHE A 6 -9.86 11.53 -28.57
C PHE A 6 -9.00 10.28 -28.45
N GLU A 7 -8.46 9.78 -29.56
CA GLU A 7 -7.53 8.65 -29.56
C GLU A 7 -6.21 8.99 -28.86
N ASP A 8 -5.68 10.19 -29.12
CA ASP A 8 -4.48 10.73 -28.47
C ASP A 8 -4.71 10.96 -26.96
N SER A 9 -5.85 11.56 -26.59
CA SER A 9 -6.20 11.79 -25.18
C SER A 9 -6.37 10.48 -24.39
N ALA A 10 -6.99 9.46 -24.99
CA ALA A 10 -7.12 8.14 -24.37
C ALA A 10 -5.77 7.42 -24.25
N ALA A 11 -4.87 7.60 -25.22
CA ALA A 11 -3.51 7.08 -25.15
C ALA A 11 -2.68 7.76 -24.06
N LEU A 12 -2.75 9.09 -23.96
CA LEU A 12 -2.09 9.87 -22.92
C LEU A 12 -2.58 9.51 -21.52
N LEU A 13 -3.90 9.34 -21.33
CA LEU A 13 -4.46 8.90 -20.06
C LEU A 13 -3.95 7.52 -19.64
N ARG A 14 -3.91 6.56 -20.57
CA ARG A 14 -3.37 5.22 -20.30
C ARG A 14 -1.89 5.26 -19.95
N ALA A 15 -1.10 6.04 -20.67
CA ALA A 15 0.32 6.21 -20.39
C ALA A 15 0.56 6.87 -19.02
N SER A 16 -0.24 7.89 -18.67
CA SER A 16 -0.19 8.52 -17.36
C SER A 16 -0.57 7.54 -16.26
N LEU A 17 -1.63 6.76 -16.44
CA LEU A 17 -2.06 5.77 -15.45
C LEU A 17 -0.99 4.70 -15.22
N ALA A 18 -0.38 4.19 -16.29
CA ALA A 18 0.70 3.21 -16.18
C ALA A 18 1.92 3.77 -15.44
N ARG A 19 2.26 5.05 -15.66
CA ARG A 19 3.34 5.72 -14.93
C ARG A 19 3.04 5.86 -13.45
N GLU A 20 1.83 6.29 -13.10
CA GLU A 20 1.43 6.43 -11.69
C GLU A 20 1.27 5.07 -10.99
N GLU A 21 0.81 4.02 -11.69
CA GLU A 21 0.81 2.62 -11.20
C GLU A 21 2.25 2.17 -10.88
N ALA A 22 3.19 2.36 -11.81
CA ALA A 22 4.59 2.01 -11.61
C ALA A 22 5.23 2.79 -10.43
N ARG A 23 4.89 4.07 -10.28
CA ARG A 23 5.37 4.90 -9.17
C ARG A 23 4.84 4.41 -7.82
N ALA A 24 3.55 4.07 -7.74
CA ALA A 24 2.95 3.54 -6.51
C ALA A 24 3.60 2.21 -6.09
N ILE A 25 3.85 1.32 -7.05
CA ILE A 25 4.52 0.04 -6.81
C ILE A 25 5.98 0.22 -6.38
N ALA A 26 6.72 1.16 -6.99
CA ALA A 26 8.08 1.47 -6.56
C ALA A 26 8.14 1.89 -5.08
N GLN A 27 7.15 2.66 -4.61
CA GLN A 27 7.06 3.02 -3.20
C GLN A 27 6.83 1.82 -2.27
N CYS A 28 6.04 0.82 -2.70
CA CYS A 28 5.90 -0.45 -1.97
C CYS A 28 7.24 -1.18 -1.86
N TYR A 29 8.01 -1.27 -2.95
CA TYR A 29 9.32 -1.90 -2.95
C TYR A 29 10.32 -1.18 -2.04
N ASP A 30 10.34 0.15 -2.07
CA ASP A 30 11.20 0.95 -1.20
C ASP A 30 10.83 0.78 0.28
N ALA A 31 9.53 0.75 0.61
CA ALA A 31 9.04 0.46 1.95
C ALA A 31 9.44 -0.94 2.43
N ALA A 32 9.26 -1.96 1.59
CA ALA A 32 9.67 -3.34 1.89
C ALA A 32 11.19 -3.45 2.09
N ARG A 33 11.99 -2.77 1.26
CA ARG A 33 13.45 -2.71 1.46
C ARG A 33 13.81 -2.10 2.81
N ARG A 34 13.18 -0.98 3.18
CA ARG A 34 13.43 -0.32 4.47
C ARG A 34 13.03 -1.20 5.64
N ALA A 35 11.87 -1.86 5.56
CA ALA A 35 11.38 -2.78 6.60
C ALA A 35 12.42 -3.88 6.90
N ARG A 36 12.99 -4.50 5.88
CA ARG A 36 14.05 -5.51 6.03
C ARG A 36 15.34 -5.00 6.67
N THR A 37 15.69 -3.73 6.42
CA THR A 37 16.90 -3.13 7.01
C THR A 37 16.69 -2.62 8.43
N GLN A 38 15.45 -2.34 8.83
CA GLN A 38 15.10 -1.71 10.11
C GLN A 38 14.53 -2.69 11.13
N GLY A 39 13.83 -3.72 10.67
CA GLY A 39 13.24 -4.74 11.54
C GLY A 39 14.30 -5.69 12.08
N GLY A 40 14.32 -5.87 13.40
CA GLY A 40 14.79 -7.13 13.97
C GLY A 40 13.80 -8.25 13.64
N GLN A 41 14.22 -9.50 13.83
CA GLN A 41 13.44 -10.69 13.48
C GLN A 41 12.04 -10.73 14.15
N ASP A 42 11.89 -10.08 15.31
CA ASP A 42 10.70 -10.16 16.14
C ASP A 42 9.55 -9.20 15.75
N ASP A 43 9.79 -8.21 14.86
CA ASP A 43 8.73 -7.23 14.51
C ASP A 43 8.76 -6.71 13.07
N VAL A 44 9.16 -7.56 12.12
CA VAL A 44 9.21 -7.20 10.69
C VAL A 44 7.85 -6.80 10.13
N ALA A 45 6.75 -7.36 10.66
CA ALA A 45 5.39 -7.04 10.23
C ALA A 45 4.99 -5.60 10.60
N LEU A 46 5.28 -5.15 11.83
CA LEU A 46 5.02 -3.76 12.21
C LEU A 46 5.97 -2.81 11.49
N ALA A 47 7.24 -3.19 11.30
CA ALA A 47 8.19 -2.40 10.52
C ALA A 47 7.71 -2.22 9.07
N LEU A 48 7.18 -3.28 8.45
CA LEU A 48 6.59 -3.23 7.12
C LEU A 48 5.37 -2.32 7.08
N TYR A 49 4.44 -2.48 8.03
CA TYR A 49 3.29 -1.60 8.16
C TYR A 49 3.70 -0.12 8.28
N ALA A 50 4.62 0.20 9.19
CA ALA A 50 5.09 1.56 9.44
C ALA A 50 5.77 2.20 8.20
N ASN A 51 6.57 1.42 7.47
CA ASN A 51 7.24 1.88 6.25
C ASN A 51 6.26 2.06 5.08
N LEU A 52 5.24 1.21 4.96
CA LEU A 52 4.19 1.38 3.96
C LEU A 52 3.34 2.64 4.23
N LEU A 53 3.17 3.05 5.49
CA LEU A 53 2.46 4.30 5.80
C LEU A 53 3.18 5.55 5.28
N ASP A 54 4.51 5.53 5.16
CA ASP A 54 5.28 6.67 4.63
C ASP A 54 4.90 7.01 3.20
N MET A 55 4.47 6.03 2.41
CA MET A 55 4.09 6.23 1.01
C MET A 55 3.00 7.31 0.88
N PHE A 56 2.05 7.32 1.82
CA PHE A 56 0.96 8.30 1.86
C PHE A 56 1.43 9.71 2.20
N THR A 57 2.46 9.84 3.05
CA THR A 57 3.03 11.14 3.41
C THR A 57 4.03 11.64 2.38
N ASP A 58 4.73 10.74 1.70
CA ASP A 58 5.74 11.05 0.67
C ASP A 58 5.11 11.48 -0.66
N SER A 59 3.88 11.03 -0.95
CA SER A 59 3.18 11.36 -2.20
C SER A 59 1.67 11.47 -1.99
N PRO A 60 1.18 12.41 -1.17
CA PRO A 60 -0.21 12.48 -0.76
C PRO A 60 -1.17 12.69 -1.92
N ASP A 61 -0.80 13.46 -2.95
CA ASP A 61 -1.67 13.71 -4.11
C ASP A 61 -1.86 12.45 -4.97
N LEU A 62 -0.80 11.66 -5.16
CA LEU A 62 -0.85 10.37 -5.85
C LEU A 62 -1.81 9.43 -5.13
N TRP A 63 -1.66 9.29 -3.82
CA TRP A 63 -2.48 8.36 -3.04
C TRP A 63 -3.91 8.84 -2.83
N ARG A 64 -4.17 10.15 -2.75
CA ARG A 64 -5.55 10.66 -2.80
C ARG A 64 -6.21 10.30 -4.12
N ALA A 65 -5.52 10.49 -5.25
CA ALA A 65 -6.04 10.10 -6.56
C ALA A 65 -6.32 8.59 -6.63
N ILE A 66 -5.39 7.74 -6.16
CA ILE A 66 -5.56 6.29 -6.15
C ILE A 66 -6.70 5.85 -5.22
N LEU A 67 -6.80 6.39 -4.01
CA LEU A 67 -7.74 5.88 -2.99
C LEU A 67 -9.13 6.52 -3.04
N GLN A 68 -9.26 7.75 -3.51
CA GLN A 68 -10.55 8.46 -3.54
C GLN A 68 -11.29 8.29 -4.87
N LEU A 69 -10.59 8.02 -5.98
CA LEU A 69 -11.23 7.98 -7.30
C LEU A 69 -11.83 6.60 -7.65
N VAL A 70 -11.45 5.52 -6.97
CA VAL A 70 -11.84 4.12 -7.32
C VAL A 70 -13.33 3.93 -7.54
N ASP A 71 -14.16 4.51 -6.67
CA ASP A 71 -15.62 4.34 -6.71
C ASP A 71 -16.28 5.13 -7.87
N SER A 72 -15.59 6.13 -8.40
CA SER A 72 -16.03 6.99 -9.52
C SER A 72 -15.31 6.70 -10.84
N ALA A 73 -14.41 5.72 -10.86
CA ALA A 73 -13.46 5.56 -11.96
C ALA A 73 -13.96 4.65 -13.10
N THR A 74 -13.23 4.67 -14.21
CA THR A 74 -13.44 3.76 -15.34
C THR A 74 -13.07 2.32 -14.96
N PRO A 75 -13.61 1.29 -15.66
CA PRO A 75 -13.22 -0.10 -15.43
C PRO A 75 -11.70 -0.35 -15.51
N ALA A 76 -11.00 0.34 -16.41
CA ALA A 76 -9.55 0.22 -16.56
C ALA A 76 -8.78 0.69 -15.33
N PHE A 77 -9.25 1.75 -14.67
CA PHE A 77 -8.65 2.25 -13.44
C PHE A 77 -8.88 1.30 -12.27
N ARG A 78 -10.10 0.76 -12.12
CA ARG A 78 -10.38 -0.26 -11.09
C ARG A 78 -9.46 -1.47 -11.23
N LEU A 79 -9.31 -1.98 -12.45
CA LEU A 79 -8.38 -3.08 -12.74
C LEU A 79 -6.92 -2.73 -12.40
N ALA A 80 -6.48 -1.49 -12.64
CA ALA A 80 -5.13 -1.06 -12.27
C ALA A 80 -4.93 -1.02 -10.75
N VAL A 81 -5.91 -0.53 -10.00
CA VAL A 81 -5.86 -0.51 -8.53
C VAL A 81 -5.89 -1.92 -7.96
N ASP A 82 -6.72 -2.82 -8.48
CA ASP A 82 -6.79 -4.20 -8.02
C ASP A 82 -5.49 -4.95 -8.31
N ARG A 83 -4.89 -4.78 -9.50
CA ARG A 83 -3.54 -5.30 -9.78
C ARG A 83 -2.50 -4.76 -8.81
N GLY A 84 -2.57 -3.46 -8.50
CA GLY A 84 -1.65 -2.82 -7.55
C GLY A 84 -1.75 -3.41 -6.15
N ARG A 85 -2.97 -3.74 -5.69
CA ARG A 85 -3.21 -4.40 -4.40
C ARG A 85 -2.63 -5.81 -4.35
N GLU A 86 -2.81 -6.60 -5.40
CA GLU A 86 -2.22 -7.95 -5.47
C GLU A 86 -0.68 -7.89 -5.49
N GLN A 87 -0.09 -6.93 -6.21
CA GLN A 87 1.37 -6.74 -6.21
C GLN A 87 1.89 -6.30 -4.84
N ALA A 88 1.21 -5.37 -4.16
CA ALA A 88 1.56 -4.96 -2.81
C ALA A 88 1.49 -6.14 -1.82
N ALA A 89 0.48 -7.01 -1.95
CA ALA A 89 0.35 -8.22 -1.13
C ALA A 89 1.49 -9.20 -1.39
N ALA A 90 1.85 -9.45 -2.66
CA ALA A 90 2.98 -10.31 -3.01
C ALA A 90 4.33 -9.77 -2.47
N ILE A 91 4.53 -8.45 -2.51
CA ILE A 91 5.73 -7.80 -1.93
C ILE A 91 5.75 -8.02 -0.41
N ALA A 92 4.62 -7.82 0.27
CA ALA A 92 4.52 -8.02 1.72
C ALA A 92 4.72 -9.50 2.11
N GLU A 93 4.13 -10.44 1.37
CA GLU A 93 4.30 -11.88 1.58
C GLU A 93 5.76 -12.31 1.44
N ASN A 94 6.48 -11.75 0.46
CA ASN A 94 7.90 -12.00 0.29
C ASN A 94 8.73 -11.52 1.49
N VAL A 95 8.41 -10.35 2.06
CA VAL A 95 9.08 -9.85 3.27
C VAL A 95 8.82 -10.80 4.44
N LEU A 96 7.56 -11.15 4.70
CA LEU A 96 7.21 -12.03 5.81
C LEU A 96 7.92 -13.39 5.67
N THR A 97 7.80 -14.05 4.52
CA THR A 97 8.38 -15.37 4.28
C THR A 97 9.91 -15.41 4.40
N THR A 98 10.60 -14.31 4.11
CA THR A 98 12.07 -14.27 4.14
C THR A 98 12.60 -13.95 5.53
N ASP A 99 11.89 -13.12 6.28
CA ASP A 99 12.42 -12.43 7.46
C ASP A 99 11.74 -12.85 8.77
N THR A 100 10.68 -13.67 8.74
CA THR A 100 10.10 -14.33 9.93
C THR A 100 10.47 -15.81 10.01
N PRO A 101 10.53 -16.40 11.22
CA PRO A 101 10.65 -17.85 11.38
C PRO A 101 9.49 -18.59 10.72
N ASP A 102 9.76 -19.77 10.16
CA ASP A 102 8.72 -20.68 9.69
C ASP A 102 8.08 -21.40 10.88
N ASP A 103 6.99 -20.83 11.40
CA ASP A 103 6.18 -21.35 12.51
C ASP A 103 4.84 -21.93 12.05
N GLY A 104 4.65 -22.09 10.74
CA GLY A 104 3.38 -22.48 10.13
C GLY A 104 2.40 -21.32 9.92
N ALA A 105 2.82 -20.07 10.10
CA ALA A 105 2.02 -18.89 9.78
C ALA A 105 1.59 -18.84 8.31
N ASP A 106 0.34 -18.42 8.08
CA ASP A 106 -0.18 -18.13 6.74
C ASP A 106 0.30 -16.74 6.29
N HIS A 107 1.55 -16.66 5.81
CA HIS A 107 2.17 -15.41 5.36
C HIS A 107 1.40 -14.73 4.23
N GLN A 108 0.74 -15.50 3.37
CA GLN A 108 -0.10 -14.96 2.30
C GLN A 108 -1.32 -14.21 2.89
N LEU A 109 -2.00 -14.83 3.84
CA LEU A 109 -3.13 -14.19 4.53
C LEU A 109 -2.68 -12.95 5.30
N TYR A 110 -1.57 -13.04 6.04
CA TYR A 110 -1.04 -11.91 6.81
C TYR A 110 -0.62 -10.75 5.93
N ALA A 111 0.03 -11.01 4.79
CA ALA A 111 0.37 -9.97 3.82
C ALA A 111 -0.88 -9.22 3.32
N ARG A 112 -1.96 -9.95 3.01
CA ARG A 112 -3.24 -9.34 2.61
C ARG A 112 -3.87 -8.52 3.72
N MET A 113 -3.82 -8.99 4.96
CA MET A 113 -4.31 -8.26 6.13
C MET A 113 -3.51 -6.95 6.34
N ILE A 114 -2.18 -7.02 6.27
CA ILE A 114 -1.31 -5.85 6.37
C ILE A 114 -1.65 -4.83 5.28
N VAL A 115 -1.76 -5.26 4.01
CA VAL A 115 -2.12 -4.36 2.90
C VAL A 115 -3.49 -3.73 3.13
N ALA A 116 -4.49 -4.49 3.56
CA ALA A 116 -5.82 -3.94 3.86
C ALA A 116 -5.75 -2.88 4.98
N MET A 117 -5.01 -3.16 6.06
CA MET A 117 -4.79 -2.21 7.15
C MET A 117 -4.06 -0.95 6.68
N VAL A 118 -3.01 -1.09 5.86
CA VAL A 118 -2.24 0.02 5.30
C VAL A 118 -3.13 0.91 4.43
N ILE A 119 -3.97 0.32 3.58
CA ILE A 119 -4.86 1.09 2.70
C ILE A 119 -5.89 1.89 3.50
N GLU A 120 -6.51 1.28 4.51
CA GLU A 120 -7.45 2.01 5.38
C GLU A 120 -6.71 3.09 6.19
N SER A 121 -5.55 2.76 6.75
CA SER A 121 -4.71 3.72 7.48
C SER A 121 -4.29 4.90 6.61
N GLY A 122 -3.94 4.65 5.34
CA GLY A 122 -3.64 5.68 4.35
C GLY A 122 -4.84 6.58 4.06
N ARG A 123 -6.04 5.99 3.93
CA ARG A 123 -7.27 6.78 3.78
C ARG A 123 -7.49 7.68 5.01
N LEU A 124 -7.27 7.18 6.22
CA LEU A 124 -7.38 7.96 7.46
C LEU A 124 -6.34 9.09 7.52
N LEU A 125 -5.07 8.81 7.21
CA LEU A 125 -3.99 9.80 7.15
C LEU A 125 -4.31 10.94 6.18
N LEU A 126 -4.85 10.60 5.01
CA LEU A 126 -5.12 11.59 3.96
C LEU A 126 -6.39 12.40 4.18
N THR A 127 -7.38 11.85 4.89
CA THR A 127 -8.71 12.48 5.06
C THR A 127 -8.89 13.12 6.44
N ARG A 128 -8.22 12.61 7.47
CA ARG A 128 -8.36 13.03 8.87
C ARG A 128 -6.99 13.11 9.58
N PRO A 129 -5.98 13.80 9.01
CA PRO A 129 -4.60 13.78 9.50
C PRO A 129 -4.45 14.25 10.96
N ASP A 130 -5.23 15.26 11.38
CA ASP A 130 -5.17 15.79 12.75
C ASP A 130 -5.68 14.79 13.80
N THR A 131 -6.53 13.85 13.39
CA THR A 131 -7.07 12.81 14.28
C THR A 131 -6.25 11.53 14.20
N PHE A 132 -5.88 11.11 13.00
CA PHE A 132 -5.23 9.84 12.73
C PHE A 132 -3.80 10.09 12.24
N THR A 133 -2.91 10.40 13.19
CA THR A 133 -1.48 10.56 12.91
C THR A 133 -0.82 9.21 12.66
N LYS A 134 0.30 9.21 11.94
CA LYS A 134 1.10 8.00 11.66
C LYS A 134 1.47 7.27 12.96
N ASP A 135 2.00 8.00 13.95
CA ASP A 135 2.41 7.43 15.24
C ASP A 135 1.25 6.77 15.99
N ARG A 136 0.05 7.38 15.93
CA ARG A 136 -1.15 6.82 16.56
C ARG A 136 -1.58 5.52 15.89
N LEU A 137 -1.51 5.46 14.56
CA LEU A 137 -1.84 4.27 13.78
C LEU A 137 -0.87 3.12 14.05
N ILE A 138 0.45 3.40 14.06
CA ILE A 138 1.49 2.42 14.41
C ILE A 138 1.29 1.91 15.84
N SER A 139 1.09 2.81 16.80
CA SER A 139 0.86 2.44 18.20
C SER A 139 -0.39 1.57 18.36
N GLY A 140 -1.45 1.87 17.60
CA GLY A 140 -2.68 1.07 17.58
C GLY A 140 -2.47 -0.32 17.00
N ALA A 141 -1.75 -0.42 15.86
CA ALA A 141 -1.44 -1.70 15.22
C ALA A 141 -0.58 -2.60 16.10
N SER A 142 0.50 -2.06 16.69
CA SER A 142 1.36 -2.79 17.64
C SER A 142 0.55 -3.35 18.80
N ARG A 143 -0.30 -2.53 19.44
CA ARG A 143 -1.17 -3.01 20.52
C ARG A 143 -2.14 -4.09 20.06
N ALA A 144 -2.73 -3.97 18.87
CA ALA A 144 -3.65 -4.97 18.36
C ALA A 144 -2.95 -6.31 18.09
N ILE A 145 -1.73 -6.29 17.56
CA ILE A 145 -0.91 -7.49 17.32
C ILE A 145 -0.58 -8.19 18.65
N HIS A 146 -0.13 -7.44 19.66
CA HIS A 146 0.27 -8.03 20.95
C HIS A 146 -0.89 -8.34 21.90
N ALA A 147 -2.04 -7.67 21.79
CA ALA A 147 -3.19 -7.91 22.67
C ALA A 147 -3.84 -9.28 22.48
N TYR A 148 -3.55 -9.96 21.37
CA TYR A 148 -4.08 -11.29 21.05
C TYR A 148 -3.01 -12.40 21.06
N GLN A 149 -1.79 -12.12 21.53
CA GLN A 149 -0.84 -13.19 21.88
C GLN A 149 -1.27 -13.78 23.24
N PRO A 150 -1.52 -15.10 23.33
CA PRO A 150 -1.90 -15.78 24.57
C PRO A 150 -0.79 -15.76 25.63
#